data_AF-A0A257S264-F1
#
_entry.id   AF-A0A257S264-F1
#
_cell.length_a   1.000
_cell.length_b   1.000
_cell.length_c   1.000
_cell.angle_alpha   90.00
_cell.angle_beta   90.00
_cell.angle_gamma   90.00
#
_symmetry.space_group_name_H-M   'P 1'
#
loop_
_entity.id
_entity.type
_entity.pdbx_description
1 polymer ?
#
loop_
_entity_poly.entity_id
_entity_poly.type
_entity_poly.pdbx_seq_one_letter_code
_entity_poly.pdbx_strand_id
1 'polypeptide(L)'
;MNLVLDPIAALGRLTLGFVTTLGELALFAAAGLSGLVRPPFHLRNFSRALMEIGYSSLPVVALTAVFTGMVLALQSYVGFSRFDSSSVIASVVVLSLTRELG
;
A
#
# COMPACT_ATOMS: atom_id res chain seq x y z
N MET A 1 -32.74 35.30 6.78
CA MET A 1 -31.95 34.05 6.70
C MET A 1 -31.34 34.03 5.32
N ASN A 2 -30.06 34.40 5.22
CA ASN A 2 -29.45 34.76 3.96
C ASN A 2 -29.02 33.48 3.23
N LEU A 3 -29.78 33.09 2.20
CA LEU A 3 -29.58 31.93 1.31
C LEU A 3 -28.13 31.74 0.81
N VAL A 4 -27.31 32.78 0.86
CA VAL A 4 -25.90 32.81 0.42
C VAL A 4 -24.93 32.40 1.54
N LEU A 5 -25.27 32.61 2.81
CA LEU A 5 -24.37 32.29 3.94
C LEU A 5 -24.46 30.82 4.37
N ASP A 6 -25.61 30.18 4.16
CA ASP A 6 -25.83 28.77 4.47
C ASP A 6 -24.90 27.79 3.72
N PRO A 7 -24.64 27.92 2.40
CA PRO A 7 -23.71 27.04 1.70
C PRO A 7 -22.26 27.24 2.13
N ILE A 8 -21.85 28.47 2.43
CA ILE A 8 -20.50 28.78 2.93
C ILE A 8 -20.32 28.21 4.34
N ALA A 9 -21.33 28.36 5.20
CA ALA A 9 -21.32 27.77 6.54
C ALA A 9 -21.35 26.23 6.51
N ALA A 10 -22.06 25.62 5.56
CA ALA A 10 -22.05 24.17 5.35
C ALA A 10 -20.67 23.66 4.92
N LEU A 11 -20.02 24.34 3.97
CA LEU A 11 -18.65 24.06 3.57
C LEU A 11 -17.68 24.18 4.75
N GLY A 12 -17.77 25.25 5.53
CA GLY A 12 -16.95 25.45 6.73
C GLY A 12 -17.12 24.35 7.78
N ARG A 13 -18.36 23.89 8.00
CA ARG A 13 -18.63 22.75 8.91
C ARG A 13 -18.05 21.44 8.38
N LEU A 14 -18.16 21.20 7.08
CA LEU A 14 -17.63 19.99 6.46
C LEU A 14 -16.11 19.96 6.55
N THR A 15 -15.43 21.04 6.17
CA THR A 15 -13.96 21.12 6.21
C THR A 15 -13.43 21.02 7.64
N LEU A 16 -14.02 21.74 8.60
CA LEU A 16 -13.64 21.64 10.01
C LEU A 16 -13.92 20.25 10.59
N GLY A 17 -15.04 19.63 10.21
CA GLY A 17 -15.34 18.25 10.57
C GLY A 17 -14.27 17.27 10.04
N PHE A 18 -13.87 17.44 8.78
CA PHE A 18 -12.82 16.62 8.15
C PHE A 18 -11.45 16.79 8.82
N VAL A 19 -11.09 18.03 9.17
CA VAL A 19 -9.83 18.31 9.88
C VAL A 19 -9.87 17.72 11.30
N THR A 20 -11.01 17.76 11.97
CA THR A 20 -11.18 17.21 13.31
C THR A 20 -11.03 15.68 13.29
N THR A 21 -11.71 15.00 12.36
CA THR A 21 -11.60 13.53 12.24
C THR A 21 -10.18 13.09 11.84
N LEU A 22 -9.51 13.84 10.97
CA LEU A 22 -8.10 13.61 10.64
C LEU A 22 -7.19 13.83 11.86
N GLY A 23 -7.44 14.86 12.67
CA GLY A 23 -6.69 15.14 13.89
C GLY A 23 -6.86 14.04 14.94
N GLU A 24 -8.08 13.56 15.15
CA GLU A 24 -8.39 12.43 16.03
C GLU A 24 -7.70 11.15 15.55
N LEU A 25 -7.77 10.84 14.25
CA LEU A 25 -7.10 9.69 13.67
C LEU A 25 -5.57 9.78 13.83
N ALA A 26 -4.99 10.96 13.61
CA ALA A 26 -3.56 11.19 13.76
C ALA A 26 -3.10 11.04 15.21
N LEU A 27 -3.86 11.56 16.17
CA LEU A 27 -3.56 11.40 17.60
C LEU A 27 -3.72 9.94 18.05
N PHE A 28 -4.74 9.25 17.57
CA PHE A 28 -4.93 7.81 17.82
C PHE A 28 -3.78 6.99 17.26
N ALA A 29 -3.36 7.26 16.02
CA ALA A 29 -2.22 6.60 15.39
C ALA A 29 -0.92 6.90 16.15
N ALA A 30 -0.68 8.15 16.54
CA ALA A 30 0.49 8.54 17.33
C ALA A 30 0.52 7.86 18.71
N ALA A 31 -0.64 7.75 19.38
CA ALA A 31 -0.76 7.02 20.63
C ALA A 31 -0.45 5.53 20.44
N GLY A 32 -1.00 4.91 19.39
CA GLY A 32 -0.72 3.51 19.02
C GLY A 32 0.76 3.26 18.71
N LEU A 33 1.38 4.14 17.91
CA LEU A 33 2.82 4.08 17.60
C LEU A 33 3.69 4.31 18.83
N SER A 34 3.29 5.19 19.75
CA SER A 34 4.02 5.37 21.01
C SER A 34 4.03 4.10 21.86
N GLY A 35 2.99 3.27 21.75
CA GLY A 35 2.89 1.95 22.37
C GLY A 35 3.81 0.89 21.77
N LEU A 36 4.36 1.11 20.58
CA LEU A 36 5.40 0.24 19.99
C LEU A 36 6.78 0.46 20.62
N VAL A 37 7.02 1.62 21.24
CA VAL A 37 8.33 2.01 21.80
C VAL A 37 8.29 2.05 23.34
N ARG A 38 7.12 2.25 23.96
CA ARG A 38 6.95 2.27 25.41
C ARG A 38 6.68 0.84 25.96
N PRO A 39 7.43 0.37 26.97
CA PRO A 39 7.13 -0.90 27.64
C PRO A 39 5.79 -0.83 28.40
N PRO A 40 5.03 -1.95 28.54
CA PRO A 40 5.35 -3.34 28.21
C PRO A 40 5.07 -3.72 26.75
N PHE A 41 6.08 -4.27 26.07
CA PHE A 41 5.96 -4.70 24.67
C PHE A 41 5.10 -5.97 24.57
N HIS A 42 3.95 -5.88 23.91
CA HIS A 42 3.06 -7.03 23.67
C HIS A 42 3.47 -7.79 22.39
N LEU A 43 4.73 -8.22 22.33
CA LEU A 43 5.30 -8.91 21.16
C LEU A 43 4.49 -10.13 20.70
N ARG A 44 3.84 -10.83 21.65
CA ARG A 44 2.94 -11.95 21.37
C ARG A 44 1.71 -11.54 20.56
N ASN A 45 1.10 -10.39 20.87
CA ASN A 45 -0.06 -9.91 20.13
C ASN A 45 0.36 -9.36 18.77
N PHE A 46 1.51 -8.68 18.71
CA PHE A 46 2.09 -8.21 17.46
C PHE A 46 2.41 -9.36 16.50
N SER A 47 3.10 -10.41 16.97
CA SER A 47 3.46 -11.55 16.12
C SER A 47 2.23 -12.34 15.67
N ARG A 48 1.20 -12.45 16.53
CA ARG A 48 -0.09 -13.05 16.15
C ARG A 48 -0.77 -12.24 15.03
N ALA A 49 -0.86 -10.92 15.17
CA ALA A 49 -1.43 -10.05 14.14
C ALA A 49 -0.64 -10.12 12.83
N LEU A 50 0.69 -10.15 12.92
CA LEU A 50 1.58 -10.30 11.76
C LEU A 50 1.38 -11.64 11.05
N MET A 51 1.25 -12.74 11.79
CA MET A 51 0.94 -14.04 11.22
C MET A 51 -0.46 -14.07 10.60
N GLU A 52 -1.46 -13.49 11.25
CA GLU A 52 -2.84 -13.51 10.75
C GLU A 52 -3.00 -12.69 9.46
N ILE A 53 -2.46 -11.47 9.44
CA ILE A 53 -2.49 -10.58 8.26
C ILE A 53 -1.58 -11.14 7.15
N GLY A 54 -0.35 -11.54 7.51
CA GLY A 54 0.61 -12.09 6.58
C GLY A 54 0.08 -13.36 5.93
N TYR A 55 -0.26 -14.38 6.72
CA TYR A 55 -0.72 -15.67 6.21
C TYR A 55 -2.02 -15.57 5.40
N SER A 56 -2.99 -14.76 5.85
CA SER A 56 -4.26 -14.59 5.12
C SER A 56 -4.09 -13.86 3.79
N SER A 57 -3.06 -13.00 3.66
CA SER A 57 -2.79 -12.25 2.43
C SER A 57 -1.88 -12.98 1.44
N LEU A 58 -1.06 -13.94 1.91
CA LEU A 58 -0.10 -14.69 1.08
C LEU A 58 -0.71 -15.29 -0.19
N PRO A 59 -1.90 -15.94 -0.19
CA PRO A 59 -2.46 -16.53 -1.40
C PRO A 59 -2.77 -15.49 -2.47
N VAL A 60 -3.33 -14.34 -2.07
CA VAL A 60 -3.72 -13.27 -3.00
C VAL A 60 -2.46 -12.64 -3.59
N VAL A 61 -1.48 -12.29 -2.76
CA VAL A 61 -0.22 -11.69 -3.21
C VAL A 61 0.57 -12.65 -4.10
N ALA A 62 0.65 -13.94 -3.73
CA ALA A 62 1.34 -14.94 -4.54
C ALA A 62 0.69 -15.13 -5.91
N LEU A 63 -0.63 -15.19 -5.97
CA LEU A 63 -1.37 -15.32 -7.22
C LEU A 63 -1.12 -14.11 -8.14
N THR A 64 -1.22 -12.90 -7.59
CA THR A 64 -0.93 -11.67 -8.34
C THR A 64 0.52 -11.62 -8.82
N ALA A 65 1.49 -11.97 -7.97
CA ALA A 65 2.90 -11.98 -8.33
C ALA A 65 3.21 -12.96 -9.48
N VAL A 66 2.64 -14.16 -9.44
CA VAL A 66 2.81 -15.16 -10.50
C VAL A 66 2.23 -14.68 -11.83
N PHE A 67 0.99 -14.19 -11.84
CA PHE A 67 0.36 -13.75 -13.09
C PHE A 67 1.02 -12.50 -13.66
N THR A 68 1.31 -11.49 -12.83
CA THR A 68 2.00 -10.27 -13.28
C THR A 68 3.40 -10.61 -13.79
N GLY A 69 4.14 -11.48 -13.09
CA GLY A 69 5.47 -11.94 -13.52
C GLY A 69 5.42 -12.70 -14.85
N MET A 70 4.45 -13.59 -15.04
CA MET A 70 4.26 -14.33 -16.28
C MET A 70 3.96 -13.41 -17.47
N VAL A 71 3.06 -12.43 -17.28
CA VAL A 71 2.72 -11.44 -18.31
C VAL A 71 3.93 -10.57 -18.67
N LEU A 72 4.69 -10.12 -17.68
CA LEU A 72 5.87 -9.29 -17.88
C LEU A 72 6.99 -10.06 -18.60
N ALA A 73 7.18 -11.34 -18.28
CA ALA A 73 8.10 -12.23 -18.97
C ALA A 73 7.71 -12.44 -20.43
N LEU A 74 6.43 -12.70 -20.71
CA LEU A 74 5.93 -12.90 -22.07
C LEU A 74 6.08 -11.63 -22.93
N GLN A 75 5.71 -10.47 -22.39
CA GLN A 75 5.85 -9.19 -23.09
C GLN A 75 7.32 -8.85 -23.35
N SER A 76 8.21 -9.11 -22.39
CA SER A 76 9.66 -8.93 -22.56
C SER A 76 10.21 -9.84 -23.66
N TYR A 77 9.80 -11.12 -23.69
CA TYR A 77 10.22 -12.05 -24.74
C TYR A 77 9.82 -11.57 -26.14
N VAL A 78 8.56 -11.15 -26.31
CA VAL A 78 8.09 -10.63 -27.61
C VAL A 78 8.81 -9.33 -27.99
N GLY A 79 9.04 -8.42 -27.04
CA GLY A 79 9.74 -7.16 -27.26
C GLY A 79 11.23 -7.31 -27.61
N PHE A 80 11.92 -8.27 -27.01
CA PHE A 80 13.35 -8.52 -27.20
C PHE A 80 13.69 -9.59 -28.25
N SER A 81 12.69 -10.33 -28.77
CA SER A 81 12.86 -11.26 -29.90
C SER A 81 13.45 -10.61 -31.16
N ARG A 82 13.40 -9.28 -31.26
CA ARG A 82 13.96 -8.48 -32.35
C ARG A 82 15.43 -8.09 -32.17
N PHE A 83 16.03 -8.35 -31.00
CA PHE A 83 17.37 -7.87 -30.62
C PHE A 83 18.43 -8.99 -30.43
N ASP A 84 18.13 -10.23 -30.83
CA ASP A 84 19.05 -11.40 -30.84
C ASP A 84 19.86 -11.64 -29.53
N SER A 85 19.37 -11.13 -28.41
CA SER A 85 20.08 -11.08 -27.12
C SER A 85 19.23 -11.71 -26.01
N SER A 86 19.01 -13.02 -26.09
CA SER A 86 18.14 -13.77 -25.16
C SER A 86 18.56 -13.66 -23.68
N SER A 87 19.81 -13.29 -23.38
CA SER A 87 20.29 -13.13 -21.99
C SER A 87 19.82 -11.84 -21.30
N VAL A 88 19.42 -10.82 -22.05
CA VAL A 88 19.00 -9.51 -21.50
C VAL A 88 17.59 -9.57 -20.91
N ILE A 89 16.77 -10.49 -21.40
CA ILE A 89 15.35 -10.65 -21.02
C ILE A 89 15.20 -10.92 -19.53
N ALA A 90 15.97 -11.88 -18.99
CA ALA A 90 15.89 -12.25 -17.58
C ALA A 90 16.29 -11.08 -16.65
N SER A 91 17.34 -10.34 -17.02
CA SER A 91 17.81 -9.19 -16.25
C SER A 91 16.80 -8.04 -16.22
N VAL A 92 16.14 -7.75 -17.37
CA VAL A 92 15.10 -6.71 -17.45
C VAL A 92 13.88 -7.09 -16.62
N VAL A 93 13.41 -8.34 -16.72
CA VAL A 93 12.27 -8.82 -15.93
C VAL A 93 12.54 -8.69 -14.43
N VAL A 94 13.73 -9.10 -13.97
CA VAL A 94 14.13 -8.99 -12.56
C VAL A 94 14.23 -7.53 -12.12
N LEU A 95 14.83 -6.65 -12.94
CA LEU A 95 14.92 -5.22 -12.64
C LEU A 95 13.55 -4.54 -12.58
N SER A 96 12.66 -4.78 -13.54
CA SER A 96 11.31 -4.21 -13.52
C SER A 96 10.49 -4.68 -12.32
N LEU A 97 10.58 -5.96 -11.96
CA LEU A 97 9.90 -6.50 -10.78
C LEU A 97 10.46 -5.95 -9.46
N THR A 98 11.78 -5.83 -9.33
CA THR A 98 12.41 -5.41 -8.07
C THR A 98 12.47 -3.90 -7.87
N ARG A 99 12.39 -3.11 -8.94
CA ARG A 99 12.63 -1.66 -8.89
C ARG A 99 11.41 -0.82 -9.21
N GLU A 100 10.46 -1.36 -9.98
CA GLU A 100 9.27 -0.60 -10.42
C GLU A 100 7.96 -1.15 -9.87
N LEU A 101 7.90 -2.42 -9.48
CA LEU A 101 6.67 -3.08 -9.02
C LEU A 101 6.66 -3.46 -7.52
N GLY A 102 7.82 -3.57 -6.88
CA GLY A 102 7.99 -3.84 -5.45
C GLY A 102 8.29 -2.56 -4.66
#